data_AF-A0A2D9DH52-F1
#
_entry.id   AF-A0A2D9DH52-F1
#
_cell.length_a   1.000
_cell.length_b   1.000
_cell.length_c   1.000
_cell.angle_alpha   90.00
_cell.angle_beta   90.00
_cell.angle_gamma   90.00
#
_symmetry.space_group_name_H-M   'P 1'
#
loop_
_entity.id
_entity.type
_entity.pdbx_description
1 polymer ?
#
loop_
_entity_poly.entity_id
_entity_poly.type
_entity_poly.pdbx_seq_one_letter_code
_entity_poly.pdbx_strand_id
1 'polypeptide(L)'
;MQSFYPSQIIEYLYCPRYTYFEYVLRIPQYEDKFYKVTRGREIHNEKLEQNKAYLRKKIGVKNKWIDQYLGVEGLRGKIDEVLELGDNSFAPLDYKFAYWKDRVYDTYKQ
;
A
#
# COMPACT_ATOMS: atom_id res chain seq x y z
N MET A 1 0.16 22.79 4.58
CA MET A 1 0.65 21.93 5.67
C MET A 1 1.38 20.73 5.09
N GLN A 2 2.45 20.27 5.73
CA GLN A 2 3.20 19.09 5.28
C GLN A 2 2.36 17.82 5.48
N SER A 3 2.42 16.88 4.53
CA SER A 3 1.68 15.61 4.56
C SER A 3 2.57 14.51 3.99
N PHE A 4 2.54 13.35 4.64
CA PHE A 4 3.43 12.22 4.36
C PHE A 4 2.67 11.01 3.84
N TYR A 5 3.31 10.19 3.02
CA TYR A 5 2.85 8.87 2.65
C TYR A 5 3.28 7.82 3.69
N PRO A 6 2.49 6.76 3.92
CA PRO A 6 2.88 5.64 4.77
C PRO A 6 4.24 5.03 4.42
N SER A 7 4.61 4.98 3.13
CA SER A 7 5.93 4.51 2.68
C SER A 7 7.07 5.32 3.30
N GLN A 8 6.93 6.65 3.35
CA GLN A 8 7.93 7.55 3.93
C GLN A 8 8.08 7.32 5.43
N ILE A 9 6.97 7.05 6.11
CA ILE A 9 6.97 6.76 7.55
C ILE A 9 7.68 5.43 7.80
N ILE A 10 7.39 4.38 7.01
CA ILE A 10 8.03 3.08 7.11
C ILE A 10 9.54 3.19 6.84
N GLU A 11 9.95 3.94 5.81
CA GLU A 11 11.36 4.20 5.50
C GLU A 11 12.07 4.92 6.64
N TYR A 12 11.42 5.91 7.26
CA TYR A 12 11.96 6.60 8.42
C TYR A 12 12.14 5.65 9.61
N LEU A 13 11.11 4.84 9.91
CA LEU A 13 11.14 3.86 11.01
C LEU A 13 12.20 2.78 10.77
N TYR A 14 12.45 2.41 9.51
CA TYR A 14 13.54 1.51 9.15
C TYR A 14 14.91 2.18 9.32
N CYS A 15 15.09 3.40 8.78
CA CYS A 15 16.33 4.17 8.91
C CYS A 15 16.09 5.66 8.61
N PRO A 16 16.18 6.57 9.61
CA PRO A 16 16.00 8.01 9.39
C PRO A 16 16.98 8.61 8.37
N ARG A 17 18.22 8.09 8.31
CA ARG A 17 19.22 8.55 7.33
C ARG A 17 18.78 8.30 5.89
N TYR A 18 17.99 7.26 5.64
CA TYR A 18 17.45 6.96 4.32
C TYR A 18 16.58 8.11 3.81
N THR A 19 15.63 8.56 4.65
CA THR A 19 14.75 9.69 4.31
C THR A 19 15.50 11.01 4.12
N TYR A 20 16.62 11.23 4.82
CA TYR A 20 17.46 12.40 4.59
C TYR A 20 18.06 12.39 3.17
N PHE A 21 18.65 11.26 2.76
CA PHE A 21 19.24 11.12 1.43
C PHE A 21 18.19 11.30 0.32
N GLU A 22 16.99 10.76 0.51
CA GLU A 22 15.92 10.86 -0.48
C GLU A 22 15.25 12.23 -0.51
N TYR A 23 14.80 12.76 0.63
CA TYR A 23 13.95 13.96 0.67
C TYR A 23 14.73 15.26 0.80
N VAL A 24 15.91 15.24 1.42
CA VAL A 24 16.77 16.43 1.57
C VAL A 24 17.80 16.49 0.47
N LEU A 25 18.61 15.44 0.29
CA LEU A 25 19.64 15.42 -0.76
C LEU A 25 19.09 15.08 -2.16
N ARG A 26 17.81 14.67 -2.26
CA ARG A 26 17.15 14.34 -3.53
C ARG A 26 17.86 13.22 -4.32
N ILE A 27 18.48 12.28 -3.62
CA ILE A 27 19.09 11.11 -4.23
C ILE A 27 17.96 10.11 -4.55
N PRO A 28 17.76 9.75 -5.83
CA PRO A 28 16.68 8.84 -6.20
C PRO A 28 16.97 7.40 -5.74
N GLN A 29 15.92 6.66 -5.39
CA GLN A 29 16.02 5.27 -4.97
C GLN A 29 16.36 4.30 -6.12
N TYR A 30 16.18 4.71 -7.39
CA TYR A 30 16.31 3.87 -8.59
C TYR A 30 15.49 2.56 -8.49
N GLU A 31 14.25 2.69 -8.03
CA GLU A 31 13.33 1.56 -7.78
C GLU A 31 13.12 0.65 -9.00
N ASP A 32 13.24 1.21 -10.20
CA ASP A 32 13.12 0.54 -11.49
C ASP A 32 14.14 -0.60 -11.67
N LYS A 33 15.27 -0.55 -10.95
CA LYS A 33 16.28 -1.61 -10.97
C LYS A 33 15.89 -2.84 -10.15
N PHE A 34 14.86 -2.75 -9.30
CA PHE A 34 14.48 -3.83 -8.40
C PHE A 34 13.27 -4.60 -8.93
N TYR A 35 13.52 -5.85 -9.34
CA TYR A 35 12.49 -6.76 -9.89
C TYR A 35 11.22 -6.87 -9.03
N LYS A 36 11.35 -6.93 -7.70
CA LYS A 36 10.18 -7.05 -6.81
C LYS A 36 9.28 -5.82 -6.86
N VAL A 37 9.87 -4.64 -7.01
CA VAL A 37 9.13 -3.38 -7.07
C VAL A 37 8.39 -3.28 -8.40
N THR A 38 9.09 -3.51 -9.51
CA THR A 38 8.47 -3.51 -10.85
C THR A 38 7.37 -4.56 -10.97
N ARG A 39 7.64 -5.79 -10.53
CA ARG A 39 6.63 -6.86 -10.53
C ARG A 39 5.43 -6.55 -9.63
N GLY A 40 5.67 -5.92 -8.48
CA GLY A 40 4.59 -5.45 -7.61
C GLY A 40 3.67 -4.46 -8.34
N ARG A 41 4.25 -3.45 -9.02
CA ARG A 41 3.50 -2.44 -9.78
C ARG A 41 2.68 -3.05 -10.92
N GLU A 42 3.23 -4.03 -11.63
CA GLU A 42 2.51 -4.77 -12.68
C GLU A 42 1.27 -5.47 -12.10
N ILE A 43 1.41 -6.17 -10.97
CA ILE A 43 0.30 -6.88 -10.32
C ILE A 43 -0.80 -5.90 -9.90
N HIS A 44 -0.44 -4.73 -9.36
CA HIS A 44 -1.41 -3.69 -9.05
C HIS A 44 -2.19 -3.27 -10.29
N ASN A 45 -1.50 -2.96 -11.39
CA ASN A 45 -2.14 -2.57 -12.65
C ASN A 45 -3.04 -3.69 -13.22
N GLU A 46 -2.59 -4.94 -13.16
CA GLU A 46 -3.37 -6.09 -13.58
C GLU A 46 -4.65 -6.22 -12.73
N LYS A 47 -4.59 -5.96 -11.41
CA LYS A 47 -5.75 -5.99 -10.51
C LYS A 47 -6.70 -4.82 -10.72
N LEU A 48 -6.18 -3.66 -11.13
CA LEU A 48 -7.03 -2.56 -11.53
C LEU A 48 -7.88 -2.98 -12.73
N GLU A 49 -7.32 -3.64 -13.73
CA GLU A 49 -8.04 -4.01 -14.96
C GLU A 49 -8.89 -5.28 -14.83
N GLN A 50 -8.39 -6.30 -14.14
CA GLN A 50 -9.07 -7.58 -14.02
C GLN A 50 -10.04 -7.60 -12.85
N ASN A 51 -11.22 -8.18 -13.06
CA ASN A 51 -12.15 -8.50 -11.98
C ASN A 51 -12.57 -7.27 -11.14
N LYS A 52 -12.72 -6.10 -11.79
CA LYS A 52 -13.21 -4.85 -11.18
C LYS A 52 -14.48 -5.06 -10.35
N ALA A 53 -15.41 -5.91 -10.81
CA ALA A 53 -16.66 -6.22 -10.13
C ALA A 53 -16.60 -7.39 -9.14
N TYR A 54 -15.46 -8.08 -9.01
CA TYR A 54 -15.35 -9.24 -8.12
C TYR A 54 -15.37 -8.84 -6.64
N LEU A 55 -16.30 -9.43 -5.89
CA LEU A 55 -16.43 -9.28 -4.44
C LEU A 55 -16.01 -10.56 -3.72
N ARG A 56 -15.18 -10.43 -2.68
CA ARG A 56 -14.67 -11.56 -1.89
C ARG A 56 -15.74 -12.07 -0.92
N LYS A 57 -16.65 -12.89 -1.41
CA LYS A 57 -17.76 -13.45 -0.62
C LYS A 57 -17.32 -14.21 0.62
N LYS A 58 -16.15 -14.86 0.60
CA LYS A 58 -15.61 -15.63 1.75
C LYS A 58 -15.39 -14.79 3.00
N ILE A 59 -15.09 -13.50 2.85
CA ILE A 59 -14.90 -12.56 3.97
C ILE A 59 -16.09 -11.58 4.09
N GLY A 60 -17.21 -11.86 3.41
CA GLY A 60 -18.44 -11.08 3.54
C GLY A 60 -18.41 -9.69 2.89
N VAL A 61 -17.60 -9.47 1.85
CA VAL A 61 -17.59 -8.17 1.13
C VAL A 61 -18.92 -7.94 0.41
N LYS A 62 -19.55 -6.80 0.70
CA LYS A 62 -20.77 -6.29 0.04
C LYS A 62 -20.47 -5.32 -1.10
N ASN A 63 -19.43 -4.49 -0.93
CA ASN A 63 -19.03 -3.49 -1.90
C ASN A 63 -17.51 -3.25 -1.83
N LYS A 64 -16.94 -2.65 -2.88
CA LYS A 64 -15.54 -2.23 -2.85
C LYS A 64 -15.30 -0.98 -3.67
N TRP A 65 -14.31 -0.20 -3.24
CA TRP A 65 -13.73 0.90 -4.01
C TRP A 65 -12.28 0.56 -4.31
N ILE A 66 -11.87 0.79 -5.54
CA ILE A 66 -10.52 0.44 -6.01
C ILE A 66 -9.73 1.75 -6.20
N ASP A 67 -8.44 1.72 -5.89
CA ASP A 67 -7.49 2.80 -6.19
C ASP A 67 -7.83 4.14 -5.49
N GLN A 68 -8.20 4.06 -4.21
CA GLN A 68 -8.71 5.20 -3.47
C GLN A 68 -7.59 6.05 -2.88
N TYR A 69 -7.58 7.34 -3.24
CA TYR A 69 -6.76 8.33 -2.56
C TYR A 69 -7.47 8.81 -1.30
N LEU A 70 -6.81 8.65 -0.15
CA LEU A 70 -7.29 9.12 1.14
C LEU A 70 -6.28 10.09 1.75
N GLY A 71 -6.78 11.10 2.45
CA GLY A 71 -5.93 12.08 3.11
C GLY A 71 -6.61 12.74 4.29
N VAL A 72 -5.83 12.95 5.33
CA VAL A 72 -6.16 13.76 6.50
C VAL A 72 -5.03 14.77 6.71
N GLU A 73 -5.18 15.69 7.66
CA GLU A 73 -4.08 16.58 8.04
C GLU A 73 -2.84 15.74 8.41
N GLY A 74 -1.71 16.00 7.73
CA GLY A 74 -0.43 15.34 8.03
C GLY A 74 -0.21 13.98 7.35
N LEU A 75 -1.24 13.32 6.81
CA LEU A 75 -1.12 11.97 6.23
C LEU A 75 -1.94 11.83 4.94
N ARG A 76 -1.35 11.23 3.92
CA ARG A 76 -2.02 10.92 2.65
C ARG A 76 -1.57 9.58 2.13
N GLY A 77 -2.43 8.89 1.39
CA GLY A 77 -2.09 7.58 0.86
C GLY A 77 -3.01 7.16 -0.26
N LYS A 78 -2.57 6.14 -0.98
CA LYS A 78 -3.40 5.43 -1.94
C LYS A 78 -3.60 4.01 -1.42
N ILE A 79 -4.84 3.59 -1.31
CA ILE A 79 -5.22 2.24 -0.89
C ILE A 79 -5.74 1.51 -2.13
N ASP A 80 -5.24 0.29 -2.37
CA ASP A 80 -5.62 -0.46 -3.57
C ASP A 80 -7.10 -0.83 -3.55
N GLU A 81 -7.62 -1.32 -2.42
CA GLU A 81 -9.04 -1.57 -2.25
C GLU A 81 -9.53 -1.19 -0.85
N VAL A 82 -10.69 -0.53 -0.80
CA VAL A 82 -11.48 -0.36 0.43
C VAL A 82 -12.69 -1.27 0.31
N LEU A 83 -12.86 -2.19 1.25
CA LEU A 83 -13.91 -3.21 1.25
C LEU A 83 -14.99 -2.86 2.28
N GLU A 84 -16.24 -2.83 1.86
CA GLU A 84 -17.39 -2.77 2.77
C GLU A 84 -17.80 -4.19 3.17
N LEU A 85 -17.82 -4.47 4.47
CA LEU A 85 -18.12 -5.80 5.02
C LEU A 85 -19.58 -5.94 5.44
N GLY A 86 -19.96 -7.18 5.78
CA GLY A 86 -21.33 -7.55 6.15
C GLY A 86 -21.91 -6.77 7.34
N ASP A 87 -21.07 -6.30 8.24
CA ASP A 87 -21.40 -5.50 9.43
C ASP A 87 -21.34 -3.98 9.17
N ASN A 88 -21.18 -3.57 7.91
CA ASN A 88 -21.00 -2.18 7.47
C ASN A 88 -19.67 -1.54 7.95
N SER A 89 -18.71 -2.34 8.40
CA SER A 89 -17.33 -1.87 8.59
C SER A 89 -16.58 -1.77 7.26
N PHE A 90 -15.49 -0.99 7.26
CA PHE A 90 -14.62 -0.81 6.10
C PHE A 90 -13.23 -1.35 6.39
N ALA A 91 -12.75 -2.26 5.54
CA ALA A 91 -11.43 -2.86 5.67
C ALA A 91 -10.52 -2.41 4.50
N PRO A 92 -9.32 -1.88 4.77
CA PRO A 92 -8.34 -1.63 3.73
C PRO A 92 -7.68 -2.95 3.30
N LEU A 93 -7.50 -3.12 2.00
CA LEU A 93 -6.78 -4.23 1.41
C LEU A 93 -5.67 -3.67 0.51
N ASP A 94 -4.43 -4.07 0.81
CA ASP A 94 -3.24 -3.70 0.06
C ASP A 94 -2.54 -4.94 -0.49
N TYR A 95 -2.15 -4.93 -1.75
CA TYR A 95 -1.47 -6.03 -2.42
C TYR A 95 0.04 -5.90 -2.28
N LYS A 96 0.67 -6.90 -1.66
CA LYS A 96 2.14 -7.01 -1.58
C LYS A 96 2.64 -8.22 -2.36
N PHE A 97 3.53 -7.98 -3.31
CA PHE A 97 4.29 -9.03 -3.99
C PHE A 97 5.56 -9.35 -3.18
N ALA A 98 5.54 -10.44 -2.43
CA ALA A 98 6.65 -10.87 -1.61
C ALA A 98 6.73 -12.39 -1.51
N TYR A 99 7.94 -12.90 -1.24
CA TYR A 99 8.10 -14.28 -0.84
C TYR A 99 7.61 -14.44 0.61
N TRP A 100 6.66 -15.34 0.81
CA TRP A 100 6.12 -15.64 2.14
C TRP A 100 7.16 -16.40 2.96
N LYS A 101 7.50 -15.88 4.13
CA LYS A 101 8.52 -16.45 5.04
C LYS A 101 7.93 -16.97 6.36
N ASP A 102 6.64 -17.34 6.35
CA ASP A 102 5.90 -17.79 7.55
C ASP A 102 6.01 -16.82 8.74
N ARG A 103 6.16 -15.53 8.46
CA ARG A 103 6.26 -14.47 9.48
C ARG A 103 5.64 -13.18 8.99
N VAL A 104 4.98 -12.48 9.90
CA VAL A 104 4.55 -11.09 9.74
C VAL A 104 5.52 -10.19 10.50
N TYR A 105 6.11 -9.20 9.84
CA TYR A 105 7.02 -8.25 10.47
C TYR A 105 6.24 -7.25 11.33
N ASP A 106 6.86 -6.73 12.39
CA ASP A 106 6.21 -5.81 13.34
C ASP A 106 5.71 -4.53 12.66
N THR A 107 6.39 -4.07 11.62
CA THR A 107 5.95 -2.94 10.77
C THR A 107 4.64 -3.17 10.03
N TYR A 108 4.15 -4.41 9.98
CA TYR A 108 2.91 -4.82 9.31
C TYR A 108 1.91 -5.50 10.26
N LYS A 109 2.24 -5.67 11.54
CA LYS A 109 1.27 -6.16 12.52
C LYS A 109 0.28 -5.05 12.83
N GLN A 110 -1.00 -5.35 12.69
CA GLN A 110 -2.11 -4.47 13.10
C GLN A 110 -2.41 -4.67 14.58
#